data_AF-A0A849HI51-F1
#
_entry.id   AF-A0A849HI51-F1
#
_cell.length_a   1.000
_cell.length_b   1.000
_cell.length_c   1.000
_cell.angle_alpha   90.00
_cell.angle_beta   90.00
_cell.angle_gamma   90.00
#
_symmetry.space_group_name_H-M   'P 1'
#
loop_
_entity.id
_entity.type
_entity.pdbx_description
1 polymer ?
#
loop_
_entity_poly.entity_id
_entity_poly.type
_entity_poly.pdbx_seq_one_letter_code
_entity_poly.pdbx_strand_id
1 'polypeptide(L)'
;MNANLDTAIDRASASLRGEQRPDGHFLYELEADATIPAEYVLLEHYLDRITPGLQEKIGVYLRRIQGEHTTNPGGWPLFHGGKFDLSASVKAYFALKAIGDSPEAAHMLRARAAILAHGGAARANVFTRIQLALFGAVPWDASPVVPVELMLMPGWFPINMRKVSYWSRTVMTPLMVLAAEKPLARNPRNIRIDELFTTPPAQVRDWIRGPYKSAWGPFFKHLDTVLRAAEPWFPKKYRARAINKAIAWTIERLNGEDGLGAIYPAMANAAMMFDHFGDREHFDTAFAAVQKLLVVKDDEAYCQPCLSPVWDTGLAGHALLEAGAPGPAAAACDWLAPRQILDVAGDWADNTPGTRPGGWAFQYNNAHYPDVDDTAVVAMLMHRTGEPRYAGAIARAREWIIGMQSTNGAWGAFDINNDRQYLNHIPFADHGALLDPPTEDVTARCISFLAQLGHPEDQPAIARGV
;
A
#
# COMPACT_ATOMS: atom_id res chain seq x y z
N MET A 1 -33.38 -25.97 13.71
CA MET A 1 -32.51 -25.09 14.51
C MET A 1 -31.57 -25.97 15.31
N ASN A 2 -30.27 -25.79 15.11
CA ASN A 2 -29.25 -26.51 15.85
C ASN A 2 -28.88 -25.61 17.04
N ALA A 3 -29.38 -25.92 18.24
CA ALA A 3 -29.28 -25.04 19.41
C ALA A 3 -27.83 -24.61 19.73
N ASN A 4 -26.84 -25.42 19.36
CA ASN A 4 -25.42 -25.08 19.51
C ASN A 4 -24.95 -24.01 18.51
N LEU A 5 -25.49 -24.01 17.28
CA LEU A 5 -25.19 -23.01 16.27
C LEU A 5 -25.82 -21.66 16.64
N ASP A 6 -27.10 -21.65 17.03
CA ASP A 6 -27.80 -20.43 17.41
C ASP A 6 -27.10 -19.75 18.61
N THR A 7 -26.73 -20.55 19.61
CA THR A 7 -25.92 -20.06 20.75
C THR A 7 -24.57 -19.48 20.33
N ALA A 8 -23.91 -20.08 19.34
CA ALA A 8 -22.63 -19.57 18.83
C ALA A 8 -22.80 -18.23 18.09
N ILE A 9 -23.85 -18.11 17.27
CA ILE A 9 -24.20 -16.86 16.57
C ILE A 9 -24.53 -15.76 17.57
N ASP A 10 -25.34 -16.05 18.60
CA ASP A 10 -25.71 -15.07 19.63
C ASP A 10 -24.49 -14.56 20.38
N ARG A 11 -23.55 -15.46 20.73
CA ARG A 11 -22.30 -15.09 21.40
C ARG A 11 -21.38 -14.26 20.51
N ALA A 12 -21.22 -14.63 19.24
CA ALA A 12 -20.40 -13.88 18.29
C ALA A 12 -21.00 -12.49 18.02
N SER A 13 -22.31 -12.40 17.83
CA SER A 13 -23.05 -11.15 17.66
C SER A 13 -22.96 -10.25 18.90
N ALA A 14 -23.03 -10.83 20.11
CA ALA A 14 -22.81 -10.07 21.34
C ALA A 14 -21.39 -9.50 21.44
N SER A 15 -20.36 -10.28 21.08
CA SER A 15 -18.97 -9.78 21.04
C SER A 15 -18.82 -8.64 20.05
N LEU A 16 -19.25 -8.86 18.80
CA LEU A 16 -19.15 -7.87 17.73
C LEU A 16 -19.89 -6.57 18.08
N ARG A 17 -21.08 -6.65 18.68
CA ARG A 17 -21.78 -5.45 19.18
C ARG A 17 -21.00 -4.70 20.26
N GLY A 18 -20.30 -5.42 21.13
CA GLY A 18 -19.45 -4.83 22.17
C GLY A 18 -18.22 -4.11 21.61
N GLU A 19 -17.81 -4.45 20.38
CA GLU A 19 -16.67 -3.85 19.68
C GLU A 19 -17.05 -2.64 18.81
N GLN A 20 -18.36 -2.39 18.60
CA GLN A 20 -18.84 -1.23 17.87
C GLN A 20 -18.48 0.06 18.61
N ARG A 21 -17.91 1.03 17.88
CA ARG A 21 -17.56 2.33 18.45
C ARG A 21 -18.80 3.20 18.67
N PRO A 22 -18.75 4.21 19.56
CA PRO A 22 -19.90 5.05 19.89
C PRO A 22 -20.55 5.79 18.70
N ASP A 23 -19.77 6.08 17.66
CA ASP A 23 -20.22 6.71 16.41
C ASP A 23 -20.68 5.68 15.35
N GLY A 24 -20.71 4.39 15.67
CA GLY A 24 -21.29 3.32 14.86
C GLY A 24 -20.30 2.51 14.03
N HIS A 25 -19.04 2.92 13.93
CA HIS A 25 -18.05 2.25 13.08
C HIS A 25 -17.25 1.17 13.81
N PHE A 26 -16.56 0.39 12.99
CA PHE A 26 -15.59 -0.62 13.39
C PHE A 26 -14.23 -0.24 12.84
N LEU A 27 -13.18 -0.63 13.57
CA LEU A 27 -11.81 -0.54 13.11
C LEU A 27 -11.03 -1.62 13.83
N TYR A 28 -10.40 -2.48 13.05
CA TYR A 28 -9.48 -3.50 13.54
C TYR A 28 -8.04 -3.17 13.13
N GLU A 29 -7.10 -3.78 13.84
CA GLU A 29 -5.68 -3.65 13.53
C GLU A 29 -5.39 -4.39 12.22
N LEU A 30 -4.88 -3.68 11.22
CA LEU A 30 -4.44 -4.26 9.96
C LEU A 30 -2.97 -4.68 10.10
N GLU A 31 -2.77 -5.87 10.65
CA GLU A 31 -1.42 -6.44 10.79
C GLU A 31 -0.84 -6.82 9.42
N ALA A 32 0.44 -6.52 9.23
CA ALA A 32 1.22 -6.90 8.05
C ALA A 32 2.48 -7.67 8.48
N ASP A 33 3.54 -7.59 7.69
CA ASP A 33 4.83 -8.20 7.99
C ASP A 33 5.78 -7.25 8.74
N ALA A 34 7.05 -7.65 8.85
CA ALA A 34 8.09 -6.86 9.51
C ALA A 34 8.53 -5.62 8.72
N THR A 35 8.15 -5.47 7.45
CA THR A 35 8.67 -4.43 6.55
C THR A 35 8.21 -3.03 6.99
N ILE A 36 6.92 -2.82 7.19
CA ILE A 36 6.37 -1.50 7.54
C ILE A 36 6.86 -1.01 8.91
N PRO A 37 6.84 -1.84 9.98
CA PRO A 37 7.40 -1.43 11.27
C PRO A 37 8.92 -1.15 11.18
N ALA A 38 9.66 -1.94 10.41
CA ALA A 38 11.09 -1.70 10.19
C ALA A 38 11.36 -0.40 9.41
N GLU A 39 10.58 -0.15 8.36
CA GLU A 39 10.68 1.08 7.57
C GLU A 39 10.33 2.31 8.41
N TYR A 40 9.38 2.23 9.35
CA TYR A 40 9.06 3.35 10.23
C TYR A 40 10.26 3.72 11.11
N VAL A 41 10.92 2.73 11.70
CA VAL A 41 12.18 2.95 12.44
C VAL A 41 13.19 3.62 11.53
N LEU A 42 13.42 3.09 10.32
CA LEU A 42 14.37 3.68 9.37
C LEU A 42 13.97 5.08 8.92
N LEU A 43 12.68 5.41 8.84
CA LEU A 43 12.20 6.76 8.53
C LEU A 43 12.56 7.74 9.65
N GLU A 44 12.38 7.37 10.93
CA GLU A 44 12.82 8.20 12.05
C GLU A 44 14.33 8.46 12.03
N HIS A 45 15.14 7.45 11.70
CA HIS A 45 16.59 7.59 11.55
C HIS A 45 16.99 8.41 10.32
N TYR A 46 16.25 8.28 9.22
CA TYR A 46 16.44 9.10 8.03
C TYR A 46 16.24 10.58 8.36
N LEU A 47 15.16 10.88 9.10
CA LEU A 47 14.74 12.23 9.45
C LEU A 47 15.41 12.79 10.71
N ASP A 48 16.23 12.02 11.44
CA ASP A 48 16.73 12.41 12.78
C ASP A 48 15.60 12.85 13.73
N ARG A 49 14.52 12.05 13.75
CA ARG A 49 13.32 12.24 14.57
C ARG A 49 13.02 10.98 15.37
N ILE A 50 14.04 10.47 16.03
CA ILE A 50 14.00 9.20 16.76
C ILE A 50 13.20 9.35 18.05
N THR A 51 12.25 8.45 18.27
CA THR A 51 11.50 8.33 19.52
C THR A 51 11.96 7.07 20.28
N PRO A 52 12.92 7.15 21.22
CA PRO A 52 13.58 5.95 21.77
C PRO A 52 12.63 4.92 22.38
N GLY A 53 11.65 5.36 23.19
CA GLY A 53 10.69 4.44 23.83
C GLY A 53 9.76 3.76 22.83
N LEU A 54 9.40 4.43 21.73
CA LEU A 54 8.62 3.82 20.65
C LEU A 54 9.46 2.80 19.87
N GLN A 55 10.71 3.14 19.55
CA GLN A 55 11.63 2.24 18.87
C GLN A 55 11.91 0.96 19.66
N GLU A 56 12.05 1.06 20.98
CA GLU A 56 12.22 -0.10 21.85
C GLU A 56 11.03 -1.06 21.75
N LYS A 57 9.81 -0.52 21.80
CA LYS A 57 8.55 -1.27 21.62
C LYS A 57 8.43 -1.91 20.23
N ILE A 58 8.84 -1.20 19.17
CA ILE A 58 8.90 -1.78 17.82
C ILE A 58 9.95 -2.90 17.76
N GLY A 59 11.07 -2.74 18.46
CA GLY A 59 12.08 -3.79 18.58
C GLY A 59 11.52 -5.06 19.24
N VAL A 60 10.69 -4.91 20.28
CA VAL A 60 9.99 -6.05 20.92
C VAL A 60 9.12 -6.78 19.90
N TYR A 61 8.28 -6.05 19.16
CA TYR A 61 7.45 -6.62 18.09
C TYR A 61 8.29 -7.36 17.05
N LEU A 62 9.31 -6.70 16.47
CA LEU A 62 10.17 -7.28 15.43
C LEU A 62 10.88 -8.55 15.89
N ARG A 63 11.35 -8.61 17.14
CA ARG A 63 11.96 -9.82 17.71
C ARG A 63 10.94 -10.94 17.92
N ARG A 64 9.73 -10.61 18.39
CA ARG A 64 8.65 -11.59 18.60
C ARG A 64 8.22 -12.27 17.30
N ILE A 65 8.17 -11.52 16.20
CA ILE A 65 7.75 -12.05 14.89
C ILE A 65 8.91 -12.64 14.05
N GLN A 66 10.13 -12.70 14.60
CA GLN A 66 11.24 -13.38 13.93
C GLN A 66 10.95 -14.89 13.90
N GLY A 67 11.13 -15.51 12.74
CA GLY A 67 10.80 -16.91 12.52
C GLY A 67 11.55 -17.87 13.44
N GLU A 68 10.78 -18.62 14.24
CA GLU A 68 11.19 -19.88 14.89
C GLU A 68 10.79 -21.12 14.07
N HIS A 69 10.10 -20.93 12.94
CA HIS A 69 9.59 -22.00 12.10
C HIS A 69 10.68 -22.67 11.24
N THR A 70 10.51 -23.97 10.98
CA THR A 70 11.40 -24.76 10.11
C THR A 70 11.54 -24.21 8.69
N THR A 71 10.53 -23.47 8.20
CA THR A 71 10.49 -22.84 6.87
C THR A 71 11.08 -21.43 6.83
N ASN A 72 11.45 -20.86 7.98
CA ASN A 72 12.04 -19.53 8.11
C ASN A 72 12.98 -19.46 9.34
N PRO A 73 14.08 -20.24 9.36
CA PRO A 73 14.97 -20.24 10.52
C PRO A 73 15.73 -18.90 10.61
N GLY A 74 15.26 -18.01 11.49
CA GLY A 74 15.95 -16.76 11.82
C GLY A 74 15.66 -15.54 10.94
N GLY A 75 14.82 -15.64 9.92
CA GLY A 75 14.40 -14.48 9.13
C GLY A 75 12.98 -14.03 9.44
N TRP A 76 12.39 -13.24 8.55
CA TRP A 76 11.01 -12.76 8.63
C TRP A 76 10.23 -13.13 7.37
N PRO A 77 8.97 -13.58 7.51
CA PRO A 77 8.09 -13.86 6.39
C PRO A 77 7.24 -12.63 6.01
N LEU A 78 6.56 -12.69 4.87
CA LEU A 78 5.57 -11.66 4.45
C LEU A 78 4.18 -11.86 5.08
N PHE A 79 3.95 -12.95 5.81
CA PHE A 79 2.71 -13.22 6.54
C PHE A 79 2.96 -14.27 7.63
N HIS A 80 2.07 -14.35 8.61
CA HIS A 80 2.19 -15.29 9.74
C HIS A 80 2.32 -16.74 9.26
N GLY A 81 3.35 -17.45 9.71
CA GLY A 81 3.65 -18.83 9.29
C GLY A 81 4.19 -18.97 7.86
N GLY A 82 4.47 -17.85 7.18
CA GLY A 82 5.04 -17.85 5.83
C GLY A 82 6.50 -18.31 5.76
N LYS A 83 7.00 -18.43 4.53
CA LYS A 83 8.42 -18.75 4.26
C LYS A 83 9.31 -17.53 4.48
N PHE A 84 10.61 -17.76 4.66
CA PHE A 84 11.63 -16.72 4.66
C PHE A 84 11.45 -15.76 3.46
N ASP A 85 11.39 -14.45 3.74
CA ASP A 85 11.52 -13.41 2.74
C ASP A 85 12.80 -12.61 2.96
N LEU A 86 13.62 -12.50 1.91
CA LEU A 86 14.91 -11.83 1.99
C LEU A 86 14.77 -10.33 2.29
N SER A 87 13.81 -9.67 1.65
CA SER A 87 13.66 -8.21 1.73
C SER A 87 13.10 -7.79 3.09
N ALA A 88 12.09 -8.52 3.58
CA ALA A 88 11.59 -8.37 4.95
C ALA A 88 12.69 -8.60 5.98
N SER A 89 13.50 -9.65 5.81
CA SER A 89 14.58 -9.97 6.74
C SER A 89 15.68 -8.90 6.77
N VAL A 90 16.06 -8.36 5.61
CA VAL A 90 17.05 -7.27 5.53
C VAL A 90 16.54 -6.01 6.21
N LYS A 91 15.27 -5.62 5.97
CA LYS A 91 14.66 -4.45 6.61
C LYS A 91 14.57 -4.63 8.13
N ALA A 92 14.07 -5.77 8.59
CA ALA A 92 13.95 -6.07 10.03
C ALA A 92 15.31 -6.06 10.74
N TYR A 93 16.33 -6.71 10.15
CA TYR A 93 17.69 -6.66 10.68
C TYR A 93 18.23 -5.22 10.75
N PHE A 94 18.02 -4.42 9.69
CA PHE A 94 18.49 -3.05 9.64
C PHE A 94 17.80 -2.19 10.71
N ALA A 95 16.48 -2.31 10.86
CA ALA A 95 15.75 -1.62 11.92
C ALA A 95 16.24 -2.03 13.32
N LEU A 96 16.39 -3.33 13.62
CA LEU A 96 16.89 -3.80 14.91
C LEU A 96 18.30 -3.27 15.21
N LYS A 97 19.19 -3.26 14.21
CA LYS A 97 20.52 -2.65 14.36
C LYS A 97 20.43 -1.14 14.60
N ALA A 98 19.49 -0.44 13.95
CA ALA A 98 19.28 0.98 14.16
C ALA A 98 18.72 1.30 15.56
N ILE A 99 17.86 0.43 16.10
CA ILE A 99 17.34 0.51 17.46
C ILE A 99 18.48 0.39 18.49
N GLY A 100 19.43 -0.52 18.25
CA GLY A 100 20.63 -0.68 19.07
C GLY A 100 21.05 -2.14 19.28
N ASP A 101 20.38 -3.10 18.63
CA ASP A 101 20.69 -4.51 18.80
C ASP A 101 22.09 -4.82 18.23
N SER A 102 22.91 -5.50 19.04
CA SER A 102 24.26 -5.91 18.63
C SER A 102 24.20 -6.90 17.47
N PRO A 103 25.02 -6.75 16.41
CA PRO A 103 25.16 -7.75 15.34
C PRO A 103 25.54 -9.15 15.84
N GLU A 104 26.09 -9.25 17.05
CA GLU A 104 26.49 -10.50 17.70
C GLU A 104 25.41 -11.07 18.65
N ALA A 105 24.25 -10.41 18.76
CA ALA A 105 23.11 -10.96 19.49
C ALA A 105 22.55 -12.19 18.77
N ALA A 106 22.02 -13.15 19.54
CA ALA A 106 21.60 -14.45 19.00
C ALA A 106 20.60 -14.34 17.84
N HIS A 107 19.61 -13.44 17.93
CA HIS A 107 18.62 -13.21 16.86
C HIS A 107 19.22 -12.54 15.63
N MET A 108 20.17 -11.63 15.81
CA MET A 108 20.89 -10.96 14.72
C MET A 108 21.80 -11.95 13.97
N LEU A 109 22.49 -12.83 14.69
CA LEU A 109 23.32 -13.88 14.09
C LEU A 109 22.51 -14.83 13.20
N ARG A 110 21.34 -15.28 13.67
CA ARG A 110 20.45 -16.13 12.88
C ARG A 110 19.95 -15.43 11.62
N ALA A 111 19.50 -14.18 11.76
CA ALA A 111 19.06 -13.36 10.63
C ALA A 111 20.18 -13.15 9.60
N ARG A 112 21.37 -12.77 10.04
CA ARG A 112 22.56 -12.60 9.20
C ARG A 112 22.89 -13.89 8.45
N ALA A 113 22.91 -15.03 9.13
CA ALA A 113 23.16 -16.33 8.50
C ALA A 113 22.12 -16.67 7.44
N ALA A 114 20.82 -16.49 7.73
CA ALA A 114 19.74 -16.73 6.78
C ALA A 114 19.82 -15.81 5.56
N ILE A 115 20.07 -14.51 5.76
CA ILE A 115 20.21 -13.52 4.70
C ILE A 115 21.39 -13.85 3.78
N LEU A 116 22.56 -14.18 4.34
CA LEU A 116 23.74 -14.54 3.57
C LEU A 116 23.54 -15.85 2.79
N ALA A 117 22.86 -16.84 3.37
CA ALA A 117 22.50 -18.09 2.69
C ALA A 117 21.61 -17.87 1.46
N HIS A 118 20.84 -16.77 1.42
CA HIS A 118 20.00 -16.37 0.28
C HIS A 118 20.67 -15.34 -0.64
N GLY A 119 22.00 -15.21 -0.57
CA GLY A 119 22.80 -14.35 -1.44
C GLY A 119 22.99 -12.91 -0.95
N GLY A 120 22.59 -12.63 0.29
CA GLY A 120 22.82 -11.35 0.96
C GLY A 120 21.90 -10.21 0.52
N ALA A 121 22.06 -9.05 1.17
CA ALA A 121 21.25 -7.85 0.93
C ALA A 121 21.30 -7.34 -0.52
N ALA A 122 22.36 -7.64 -1.27
CA ALA A 122 22.45 -7.35 -2.70
C ALA A 122 21.39 -8.07 -3.55
N ARG A 123 20.72 -9.09 -3.01
CA ARG A 123 19.63 -9.82 -3.68
C ARG A 123 18.23 -9.34 -3.29
N ALA A 124 18.11 -8.36 -2.40
CA ALA A 124 16.81 -7.83 -1.99
C ALA A 124 16.06 -7.12 -3.13
N ASN A 125 14.75 -6.96 -2.98
CA ASN A 125 13.90 -6.28 -3.95
C ASN A 125 14.28 -4.80 -4.12
N VAL A 126 13.70 -4.15 -5.14
CA VAL A 126 14.06 -2.76 -5.49
C VAL A 126 13.81 -1.78 -4.34
N PHE A 127 12.69 -1.91 -3.63
CA PHE A 127 12.34 -0.99 -2.53
C PHE A 127 13.35 -1.08 -1.39
N THR A 128 13.80 -2.28 -1.05
CA THR A 128 14.86 -2.48 -0.06
C THR A 128 16.17 -1.86 -0.54
N ARG A 129 16.55 -2.05 -1.81
CA ARG A 129 17.78 -1.46 -2.36
C ARG A 129 17.72 0.08 -2.40
N ILE A 130 16.56 0.67 -2.67
CA ILE A 130 16.37 2.13 -2.58
C ILE A 130 16.50 2.61 -1.13
N GLN A 131 15.89 1.92 -0.16
CA GLN A 131 16.06 2.23 1.27
C GLN A 131 17.56 2.20 1.65
N LEU A 132 18.31 1.21 1.19
CA LEU A 132 19.75 1.11 1.44
C LEU A 132 20.53 2.24 0.76
N ALA A 133 20.12 2.68 -0.43
CA ALA A 133 20.75 3.78 -1.15
C ALA A 133 20.50 5.12 -0.46
N LEU A 134 19.28 5.35 0.06
CA LEU A 134 18.94 6.50 0.89
C LEU A 134 19.82 6.59 2.15
N PHE A 135 20.28 5.46 2.68
CA PHE A 135 21.20 5.40 3.82
C PHE A 135 22.70 5.39 3.43
N GLY A 136 23.03 5.47 2.14
CA GLY A 136 24.42 5.36 1.65
C GLY A 136 25.06 3.99 1.93
N ALA A 137 24.26 2.96 2.23
CA ALA A 137 24.73 1.59 2.44
C ALA A 137 25.08 0.91 1.11
N VAL A 138 24.39 1.30 0.03
CA VAL A 138 24.67 0.88 -1.34
C VAL A 138 24.68 2.10 -2.28
N PRO A 139 25.39 2.04 -3.42
CA PRO A 139 25.27 3.07 -4.46
C PRO A 139 23.84 3.12 -5.06
N TRP A 140 23.43 4.27 -5.60
CA TRP A 140 22.13 4.43 -6.29
C TRP A 140 21.99 3.56 -7.55
N ASP A 141 23.10 3.05 -8.11
CA ASP A 141 23.06 2.08 -9.20
C ASP A 141 22.63 0.68 -8.76
N ALA A 142 22.48 0.45 -7.46
CA ALA A 142 21.82 -0.72 -6.90
C ALA A 142 20.33 -0.78 -7.25
N SER A 143 19.70 0.35 -7.59
CA SER A 143 18.31 0.42 -8.06
C SER A 143 18.24 0.60 -9.58
N PRO A 144 17.21 0.04 -10.25
CA PRO A 144 16.82 0.45 -11.59
C PRO A 144 16.62 1.97 -11.70
N VAL A 145 16.82 2.49 -12.90
CA VAL A 145 16.52 3.88 -13.24
C VAL A 145 15.01 4.08 -13.21
N VAL A 146 14.54 5.01 -12.38
CA VAL A 146 13.13 5.40 -12.29
C VAL A 146 13.03 6.89 -12.68
N PRO A 147 12.93 7.21 -13.97
CA PRO A 147 13.07 8.58 -14.44
C PRO A 147 11.84 9.41 -14.08
N VAL A 148 12.02 10.48 -13.32
CA VAL A 148 10.95 11.42 -12.94
C VAL A 148 10.29 12.06 -14.17
N GLU A 149 10.99 12.12 -15.31
CA GLU A 149 10.48 12.59 -16.58
C GLU A 149 9.25 11.80 -17.10
N LEU A 150 8.97 10.60 -16.56
CA LEU A 150 7.71 9.88 -16.80
C LEU A 150 6.47 10.72 -16.43
N MET A 151 6.59 11.65 -15.49
CA MET A 151 5.51 12.60 -15.16
C MET A 151 5.10 13.48 -16.34
N LEU A 152 6.00 13.71 -17.31
CA LEU A 152 5.74 14.53 -18.50
C LEU A 152 5.25 13.72 -19.69
N MET A 153 5.25 12.38 -19.60
CA MET A 153 4.89 11.54 -20.73
C MET A 153 3.39 11.59 -21.04
N PRO A 154 3.01 11.63 -22.33
CA PRO A 154 1.61 11.61 -22.74
C PRO A 154 0.99 10.22 -22.49
N GLY A 155 -0.34 10.15 -22.42
CA GLY A 155 -1.07 8.92 -22.09
C GLY A 155 -0.83 7.74 -23.06
N TRP A 156 -0.47 8.01 -24.31
CA TRP A 156 -0.15 6.96 -25.28
C TRP A 156 1.20 6.27 -24.99
N PHE A 157 2.12 6.92 -24.27
CA PHE A 157 3.46 6.40 -24.02
C PHE A 157 3.40 5.09 -23.22
N PRO A 158 4.17 4.04 -23.56
CA PRO A 158 4.00 2.71 -22.96
C PRO A 158 4.06 2.68 -21.43
N ILE A 159 5.04 3.35 -20.83
CA ILE A 159 5.17 3.46 -19.37
C ILE A 159 4.57 4.80 -18.92
N ASN A 160 3.35 4.79 -18.43
CA ASN A 160 2.68 6.01 -17.98
C ASN A 160 2.05 5.79 -16.60
N MET A 161 2.05 6.81 -15.75
CA MET A 161 1.44 6.74 -14.42
C MET A 161 -0.04 6.33 -14.47
N ARG A 162 -0.78 6.70 -15.53
CA ARG A 162 -2.19 6.29 -15.73
C ARG A 162 -2.40 4.79 -15.98
N LYS A 163 -1.33 4.04 -16.26
CA LYS A 163 -1.38 2.62 -16.62
C LYS A 163 -0.95 1.68 -15.48
N VAL A 164 -0.62 2.24 -14.32
CA VAL A 164 -0.32 1.49 -13.11
C VAL A 164 -1.39 1.78 -12.06
N SER A 165 -1.55 0.85 -11.13
CA SER A 165 -2.48 0.96 -10.01
C SER A 165 -2.28 2.24 -9.19
N TYR A 166 -3.32 2.68 -8.48
CA TYR A 166 -3.24 3.89 -7.67
C TYR A 166 -2.13 3.81 -6.60
N TRP A 167 -1.99 2.67 -5.90
CA TRP A 167 -0.97 2.51 -4.87
C TRP A 167 0.43 2.61 -5.48
N SER A 168 0.62 2.11 -6.70
CA SER A 168 1.88 2.29 -7.43
C SER A 168 2.09 3.76 -7.80
N ARG A 169 1.05 4.48 -8.26
CA ARG A 169 1.16 5.92 -8.57
C ARG A 169 1.57 6.75 -7.36
N THR A 170 0.91 6.54 -6.22
CA THR A 170 1.14 7.30 -5.00
C THR A 170 2.51 7.00 -4.39
N VAL A 171 2.97 5.75 -4.44
CA VAL A 171 4.32 5.38 -3.96
C VAL A 171 5.41 5.88 -4.91
N MET A 172 5.24 5.68 -6.22
CA MET A 172 6.29 5.98 -7.21
C MET A 172 6.50 7.47 -7.43
N THR A 173 5.45 8.30 -7.38
CA THR A 173 5.59 9.74 -7.69
C THR A 173 6.61 10.46 -6.81
N PRO A 174 6.52 10.44 -5.47
CA PRO A 174 7.56 11.01 -4.61
C PRO A 174 8.88 10.22 -4.68
N LEU A 175 8.83 8.90 -4.85
CA LEU A 175 10.03 8.07 -4.96
C LEU A 175 10.89 8.40 -6.20
N MET A 176 10.26 8.75 -7.32
CA MET A 176 10.97 9.21 -8.52
C MET A 176 11.73 10.50 -8.28
N VAL A 177 11.17 11.40 -7.47
CA VAL A 177 11.85 12.65 -7.06
C VAL A 177 13.03 12.32 -6.17
N LEU A 178 12.86 11.45 -5.17
CA LEU A 178 13.96 10.97 -4.33
C LEU A 178 15.05 10.28 -5.16
N ALA A 179 14.71 9.50 -6.17
CA ALA A 179 15.67 8.84 -7.05
C ALA A 179 16.42 9.82 -7.98
N ALA A 180 15.79 10.94 -8.35
CA ALA A 180 16.41 12.01 -9.14
C ALA A 180 17.36 12.87 -8.28
N GLU A 181 16.93 13.21 -7.06
CA GLU A 181 17.66 14.07 -6.13
C GLU A 181 18.73 13.35 -5.31
N LYS A 182 18.52 12.05 -5.08
CA LYS A 182 19.45 11.14 -4.39
C LYS A 182 19.85 11.62 -2.98
N PRO A 183 18.90 12.05 -2.13
CA PRO A 183 19.23 12.52 -0.79
C PRO A 183 19.82 11.40 0.07
N LEU A 184 20.58 11.80 1.08
CA LEU A 184 21.11 10.89 2.09
C LEU A 184 20.39 11.12 3.42
N ALA A 185 20.06 10.02 4.09
CA ALA A 185 19.58 9.99 5.46
C ALA A 185 20.50 10.80 6.37
N ARG A 186 19.91 11.54 7.32
CA ARG A 186 20.69 12.17 8.42
C ARG A 186 21.45 11.11 9.21
N ASN A 187 20.83 9.95 9.46
CA ASN A 187 21.43 8.74 10.06
C ASN A 187 22.36 9.07 11.24
N PRO A 188 21.82 9.67 12.33
CA PRO A 188 22.63 10.25 13.42
C PRO A 188 23.52 9.22 14.12
N ARG A 189 23.16 7.92 14.05
CA ARG A 189 23.92 6.81 14.64
C ARG A 189 24.89 6.13 13.66
N ASN A 190 25.00 6.64 12.43
CA ASN A 190 25.85 6.10 11.35
C ASN A 190 25.66 4.57 11.15
N ILE A 191 24.41 4.13 11.16
CA ILE A 191 24.07 2.71 11.04
C ILE A 191 24.35 2.24 9.61
N ARG A 192 25.07 1.12 9.48
CA ARG A 192 25.33 0.39 8.24
C ARG A 192 25.03 -1.08 8.44
N ILE A 193 24.84 -1.84 7.36
CA ILE A 193 24.58 -3.28 7.39
C ILE A 193 25.50 -4.06 6.44
N ASP A 194 26.77 -3.65 6.39
CA ASP A 194 27.78 -4.23 5.50
C ASP A 194 27.94 -5.75 5.71
N GLU A 195 27.70 -6.23 6.92
CA GLU A 195 27.75 -7.67 7.28
C GLU A 195 26.65 -8.52 6.64
N LEU A 196 25.66 -7.91 5.99
CA LEU A 196 24.61 -8.63 5.25
C LEU A 196 24.97 -8.87 3.78
N PHE A 197 26.15 -8.45 3.33
CA PHE A 197 26.58 -8.59 1.93
C PHE A 197 27.60 -9.72 1.77
N THR A 198 27.38 -10.60 0.80
CA THR A 198 28.36 -11.63 0.39
C THR A 198 29.53 -11.03 -0.41
N THR A 199 29.32 -9.86 -0.99
CA THR A 199 30.30 -9.10 -1.77
C THR A 199 30.15 -7.64 -1.36
N PRO A 200 31.24 -6.94 -0.99
CA PRO A 200 31.16 -5.54 -0.58
C PRO A 200 30.35 -4.71 -1.60
N PRO A 201 29.42 -3.84 -1.18
CA PRO A 201 28.53 -3.11 -2.08
C PRO A 201 29.25 -2.41 -3.23
N ALA A 202 30.40 -1.77 -2.97
CA ALA A 202 31.20 -1.07 -3.98
C ALA A 202 31.82 -1.99 -5.06
N GLN A 203 31.83 -3.31 -4.85
CA GLN A 203 32.36 -4.30 -5.80
C GLN A 203 31.26 -5.05 -6.57
N VAL A 204 29.98 -4.82 -6.22
CA VAL A 204 28.86 -5.43 -6.92
C VAL A 204 28.72 -4.77 -8.29
N ARG A 205 28.88 -5.58 -9.36
CA ARG A 205 28.81 -5.11 -10.75
C ARG A 205 27.45 -5.32 -11.41
N ASP A 206 26.63 -6.21 -10.86
CA ASP A 206 25.33 -6.57 -11.43
C ASP A 206 24.27 -6.69 -10.33
N TRP A 207 23.63 -5.56 -10.04
CA TRP A 207 22.55 -5.46 -9.06
C TRP A 207 21.22 -5.96 -9.59
N ILE A 208 20.96 -5.75 -10.89
CA ILE A 208 19.70 -6.10 -11.55
C ILE A 208 19.91 -7.44 -12.25
N ARG A 209 19.82 -8.52 -11.48
CA ARG A 209 20.00 -9.89 -11.99
C ARG A 209 18.80 -10.77 -11.71
N GLY A 210 18.58 -11.72 -12.61
CA GLY A 210 17.47 -12.68 -12.55
C GLY A 210 17.42 -13.51 -11.25
N PRO A 211 16.39 -14.36 -11.10
CA PRO A 211 15.65 -14.99 -12.18
C PRO A 211 14.65 -14.03 -12.86
N TYR A 212 14.76 -13.91 -14.19
CA TYR A 212 13.74 -13.21 -14.97
C TYR A 212 12.58 -14.16 -15.19
N LYS A 213 11.36 -13.75 -14.82
CA LYS A 213 10.15 -14.57 -14.96
C LYS A 213 9.71 -14.74 -16.43
N SER A 214 10.28 -13.96 -17.36
CA SER A 214 9.92 -13.97 -18.78
C SER A 214 11.03 -13.39 -19.66
N ALA A 215 10.88 -13.51 -20.99
CA ALA A 215 11.75 -12.88 -21.98
C ALA A 215 11.76 -11.34 -21.91
N TRP A 216 10.76 -10.74 -21.26
CA TRP A 216 10.73 -9.30 -20.99
C TRP A 216 11.80 -8.87 -19.98
N GLY A 217 12.21 -9.74 -19.04
CA GLY A 217 13.21 -9.37 -18.04
C GLY A 217 14.58 -9.00 -18.64
N PRO A 218 15.16 -9.82 -19.53
CA PRO A 218 16.37 -9.44 -20.27
C PRO A 218 16.21 -8.14 -21.08
N PHE A 219 15.07 -7.96 -21.75
CA PHE A 219 14.76 -6.74 -22.50
C PHE A 219 14.78 -5.50 -21.60
N PHE A 220 14.05 -5.52 -20.49
CA PHE A 220 13.98 -4.36 -19.60
C PHE A 220 15.28 -4.13 -18.82
N LYS A 221 16.08 -5.17 -18.54
CA LYS A 221 17.46 -4.98 -18.03
C LYS A 221 18.33 -4.25 -19.06
N HIS A 222 18.25 -4.64 -20.32
CA HIS A 222 18.98 -3.95 -21.38
C HIS A 222 18.52 -2.49 -21.49
N LEU A 223 17.20 -2.26 -21.45
CA LEU A 223 16.63 -0.91 -21.43
C LEU A 223 17.13 -0.09 -20.23
N ASP A 224 17.18 -0.67 -19.02
CA ASP A 224 17.74 -0.01 -17.83
C ASP A 224 19.21 0.37 -18.04
N THR A 225 20.01 -0.51 -18.64
CA THR A 225 21.43 -0.25 -18.93
C THR A 225 21.59 0.94 -19.88
N VAL A 226 20.75 1.00 -20.94
CA VAL A 226 20.73 2.13 -21.88
C VAL A 226 20.26 3.41 -21.21
N LEU A 227 19.17 3.35 -20.43
CA LEU A 227 18.62 4.49 -19.70
C LEU A 227 19.63 5.04 -18.69
N ARG A 228 20.36 4.18 -17.99
CA ARG A 228 21.40 4.56 -17.02
C ARG A 228 22.54 5.32 -17.67
N ALA A 229 22.96 4.89 -18.86
CA ALA A 229 23.93 5.63 -19.64
C ALA A 229 23.35 6.97 -20.13
N ALA A 230 22.08 6.98 -20.54
CA ALA A 230 21.42 8.14 -21.15
C ALA A 230 20.97 9.24 -20.17
N GLU A 231 20.57 8.86 -18.96
CA GLU A 231 19.95 9.72 -17.95
C GLU A 231 20.76 10.98 -17.59
N PRO A 232 22.11 10.94 -17.51
CA PRO A 232 22.92 12.14 -17.28
C PRO A 232 22.83 13.19 -18.39
N TRP A 233 22.42 12.81 -19.61
CA TRP A 233 22.26 13.73 -20.75
C TRP A 233 20.83 14.26 -20.92
N PHE A 234 19.88 13.84 -20.06
CA PHE A 234 18.54 14.39 -20.11
C PHE A 234 18.56 15.89 -19.78
N PRO A 235 17.83 16.75 -20.51
CA PRO A 235 17.93 18.18 -20.29
C PRO A 235 17.42 18.57 -18.90
N LYS A 236 18.29 19.20 -18.10
CA LYS A 236 18.00 19.62 -16.72
C LYS A 236 16.70 20.42 -16.56
N LYS A 237 16.33 21.22 -17.56
CA LYS A 237 15.07 21.97 -17.58
C LYS A 237 13.84 21.06 -17.54
N TYR A 238 13.85 19.95 -18.29
CA TYR A 238 12.74 19.00 -18.29
C TYR A 238 12.70 18.19 -17.01
N ARG A 239 13.87 17.84 -16.44
CA ARG A 239 13.95 17.21 -15.12
C ARG A 239 13.32 18.08 -14.04
N ALA A 240 13.73 19.35 -13.94
CA ALA A 240 13.15 20.29 -12.99
C ALA A 240 11.63 20.45 -13.19
N ARG A 241 11.17 20.53 -14.44
CA ARG A 241 9.73 20.57 -14.75
C ARG A 241 9.00 19.30 -14.31
N ALA A 242 9.61 18.13 -14.47
CA ALA A 242 9.05 16.85 -14.07
C ALA A 242 8.98 16.73 -12.54
N ILE A 243 10.02 17.14 -11.82
CA ILE A 243 10.05 17.22 -10.35
C ILE A 243 8.94 18.15 -9.85
N ASN A 244 8.82 19.36 -10.39
CA ASN A 244 7.76 20.29 -9.99
C ASN A 244 6.37 19.71 -10.26
N LYS A 245 6.19 18.96 -11.37
CA LYS A 245 4.94 18.27 -11.65
C LYS A 245 4.66 17.13 -10.66
N ALA A 246 5.68 16.38 -10.24
CA ALA A 246 5.57 15.33 -9.22
C ALA A 246 5.19 15.90 -7.84
N ILE A 247 5.81 17.00 -7.44
CA ILE A 247 5.50 17.70 -6.18
C ILE A 247 4.05 18.21 -6.23
N ALA A 248 3.66 18.93 -7.28
CA ALA A 248 2.29 19.43 -7.42
C ALA A 248 1.25 18.31 -7.42
N TRP A 249 1.52 17.21 -8.14
CA TRP A 249 0.67 16.02 -8.15
C TRP A 249 0.50 15.41 -6.75
N THR A 250 1.58 15.38 -5.97
CA THR A 250 1.59 14.85 -4.60
C THR A 250 0.81 15.76 -3.64
N ILE A 251 0.99 17.08 -3.73
CA ILE A 251 0.29 18.07 -2.90
C ILE A 251 -1.22 17.99 -3.11
N GLU A 252 -1.68 17.94 -4.37
CA GLU A 252 -3.10 17.81 -4.73
C GLU A 252 -3.75 16.57 -4.08
N ARG A 253 -2.96 15.50 -3.88
CA ARG A 253 -3.42 14.20 -3.39
C ARG A 253 -2.98 13.89 -1.95
N LEU A 254 -2.42 14.86 -1.23
CA LEU A 254 -1.87 14.63 0.11
C LEU A 254 -2.94 14.23 1.13
N ASN A 255 -4.23 14.50 0.83
CA ASN A 255 -5.38 13.94 1.55
C ASN A 255 -5.36 14.27 3.07
N GLY A 256 -4.84 15.45 3.41
CA GLY A 256 -4.81 15.96 4.77
C GLY A 256 -4.14 15.00 5.76
N GLU A 257 -4.82 14.79 6.89
CA GLU A 257 -4.31 13.96 7.98
C GLU A 257 -4.25 12.45 7.68
N ASP A 258 -4.94 11.98 6.64
CA ASP A 258 -4.90 10.58 6.21
C ASP A 258 -3.77 10.32 5.20
N GLY A 259 -3.11 11.37 4.71
CA GLY A 259 -1.87 11.24 3.91
C GLY A 259 -2.06 10.71 2.49
N LEU A 260 -1.00 10.86 1.68
CA LEU A 260 -0.99 10.50 0.26
C LEU A 260 -1.42 9.03 0.05
N GLY A 261 -2.54 8.84 -0.63
CA GLY A 261 -3.10 7.52 -0.94
C GLY A 261 -3.54 6.71 0.28
N ALA A 262 -3.49 7.28 1.48
CA ALA A 262 -3.80 6.62 2.74
C ALA A 262 -3.06 5.28 2.96
N ILE A 263 -1.81 5.18 2.48
CA ILE A 263 -0.92 4.03 2.65
C ILE A 263 0.50 4.44 3.08
N TYR A 264 1.10 3.68 3.99
CA TYR A 264 2.40 3.99 4.60
C TYR A 264 3.51 4.33 3.59
N PRO A 265 3.80 3.53 2.54
CA PRO A 265 4.97 3.78 1.71
C PRO A 265 4.86 5.09 0.92
N ALA A 266 3.65 5.47 0.53
CA ALA A 266 3.39 6.73 -0.17
C ALA A 266 3.59 7.94 0.75
N MET A 267 3.06 7.86 1.99
CA MET A 267 3.24 8.91 3.00
C MET A 267 4.71 9.09 3.39
N ALA A 268 5.44 7.99 3.63
CA ALA A 268 6.86 8.03 4.00
C ALA A 268 7.72 8.64 2.88
N ASN A 269 7.47 8.25 1.62
CA ASN A 269 8.16 8.85 0.47
C ASN A 269 7.82 10.34 0.31
N ALA A 270 6.56 10.73 0.50
CA ALA A 270 6.16 12.13 0.45
C ALA A 270 6.84 12.95 1.56
N ALA A 271 6.88 12.44 2.79
CA ALA A 271 7.57 13.08 3.90
C ALA A 271 9.06 13.28 3.60
N MET A 272 9.77 12.24 3.13
CA MET A 272 11.18 12.37 2.75
C MET A 272 11.40 13.38 1.60
N MET A 273 10.50 13.41 0.62
CA MET A 273 10.56 14.35 -0.50
C MET A 273 10.37 15.80 -0.01
N PHE A 274 9.35 16.07 0.81
CA PHE A 274 9.11 17.42 1.33
C PHE A 274 10.23 17.89 2.28
N ASP A 275 10.78 17.00 3.11
CA ASP A 275 11.94 17.29 3.96
C ASP A 275 13.16 17.73 3.12
N HIS A 276 13.44 17.03 2.01
CA HIS A 276 14.55 17.37 1.11
C HIS A 276 14.45 18.78 0.53
N PHE A 277 13.25 19.24 0.17
CA PHE A 277 13.03 20.59 -0.35
C PHE A 277 12.78 21.65 0.73
N GLY A 278 12.76 21.27 2.02
CA GLY A 278 12.47 22.18 3.13
C GLY A 278 11.02 22.66 3.18
N ASP A 279 10.08 21.93 2.56
CA ASP A 279 8.65 22.24 2.58
C ASP A 279 8.03 21.76 3.88
N ARG A 280 8.02 22.64 4.90
CA ARG A 280 7.68 22.25 6.26
C ARG A 280 6.20 21.90 6.44
N GLU A 281 5.30 22.59 5.77
CA GLU A 281 3.85 22.41 5.90
C GLU A 281 3.42 21.03 5.40
N HIS A 282 3.82 20.68 4.18
CA HIS A 282 3.48 19.39 3.60
C HIS A 282 4.26 18.24 4.25
N PHE A 283 5.49 18.49 4.70
CA PHE A 283 6.24 17.54 5.52
C PHE A 283 5.50 17.19 6.81
N ASP A 284 5.09 18.19 7.61
CA ASP A 284 4.44 17.95 8.90
C ASP A 284 3.12 17.19 8.70
N THR A 285 2.38 17.49 7.62
CA THR A 285 1.16 16.76 7.23
C THR A 285 1.46 15.30 6.89
N ALA A 286 2.41 15.03 5.99
CA ALA A 286 2.77 13.68 5.57
C ALA A 286 3.32 12.83 6.73
N PHE A 287 4.16 13.42 7.58
CA PHE A 287 4.75 12.73 8.71
C PHE A 287 3.72 12.44 9.81
N ALA A 288 2.80 13.36 10.10
CA ALA A 288 1.70 13.12 11.03
C ALA A 288 0.78 11.99 10.53
N ALA A 289 0.52 11.90 9.22
CA ALA A 289 -0.25 10.81 8.64
C ALA A 289 0.44 9.44 8.83
N VAL A 290 1.78 9.37 8.68
CA VAL A 290 2.53 8.14 9.03
C VAL A 290 2.35 7.78 10.50
N GLN A 291 2.44 8.76 11.41
CA GLN A 291 2.32 8.51 12.85
C GLN A 291 0.93 8.00 13.25
N LYS A 292 -0.13 8.34 12.51
CA LYS A 292 -1.48 7.81 12.75
C LYS A 292 -1.61 6.31 12.50
N LEU A 293 -0.67 5.70 11.78
CA LEU A 293 -0.66 4.26 11.52
C LEU A 293 -0.05 3.43 12.67
N LEU A 294 0.51 4.08 13.68
CA LEU A 294 1.13 3.42 14.82
C LEU A 294 0.08 2.80 15.76
N VAL A 295 0.27 1.53 16.07
CA VAL A 295 -0.38 0.83 17.19
C VAL A 295 0.63 0.78 18.32
N VAL A 296 0.30 1.39 19.46
CA VAL A 296 1.17 1.43 20.65
C VAL A 296 0.45 0.70 21.79
N LYS A 297 0.93 -0.49 22.12
CA LYS A 297 0.47 -1.31 23.25
C LYS A 297 1.37 -1.06 24.45
N ASP A 298 1.10 -1.72 25.57
CA ASP A 298 1.89 -1.55 26.81
C ASP A 298 3.34 -1.99 26.64
N ASP A 299 3.55 -3.15 26.00
CA ASP A 299 4.83 -3.86 25.85
C ASP A 299 5.46 -3.74 24.45
N GLU A 300 4.64 -3.61 23.41
CA GLU A 300 5.10 -3.52 22.02
C GLU A 300 4.39 -2.44 21.21
N ALA A 301 4.93 -2.16 20.02
CA ALA A 301 4.34 -1.23 19.07
C ALA A 301 4.67 -1.66 17.64
N TYR A 302 3.84 -1.29 16.68
CA TYR A 302 4.10 -1.51 15.26
C TYR A 302 3.36 -0.47 14.40
N CYS A 303 3.80 -0.33 13.16
CA CYS A 303 3.18 0.55 12.18
C CYS A 303 2.35 -0.29 11.20
N GLN A 304 1.09 0.08 11.01
CA GLN A 304 0.18 -0.54 10.05
C GLN A 304 0.45 -0.04 8.62
N PRO A 305 0.12 -0.81 7.57
CA PRO A 305 0.23 -0.35 6.19
C PRO A 305 -0.82 0.73 5.85
N CYS A 306 -2.03 0.63 6.41
CA CYS A 306 -3.14 1.58 6.31
C CYS A 306 -4.21 1.26 7.37
N LEU A 307 -5.33 1.99 7.38
CA LEU A 307 -6.48 1.76 8.26
C LEU A 307 -7.69 1.31 7.44
N SER A 308 -8.51 0.39 7.96
CA SER A 308 -9.62 -0.29 7.26
C SER A 308 -11.05 0.05 7.72
N PRO A 309 -11.36 1.28 8.20
CA PRO A 309 -12.61 1.53 8.92
C PRO A 309 -13.86 1.38 8.06
N VAL A 310 -13.83 1.71 6.76
CA VAL A 310 -15.01 1.57 5.90
C VAL A 310 -15.30 0.10 5.64
N TRP A 311 -14.26 -0.66 5.29
CA TRP A 311 -14.33 -2.09 5.05
C TRP A 311 -14.81 -2.87 6.28
N ASP A 312 -14.18 -2.62 7.42
CA ASP A 312 -14.52 -3.27 8.70
C ASP A 312 -15.97 -2.98 9.08
N THR A 313 -16.41 -1.73 8.90
CA THR A 313 -17.77 -1.31 9.22
C THR A 313 -18.80 -1.92 8.27
N GLY A 314 -18.50 -2.02 6.98
CA GLY A 314 -19.36 -2.67 5.99
C GLY A 314 -19.54 -4.16 6.30
N LEU A 315 -18.45 -4.89 6.52
CA LEU A 315 -18.50 -6.33 6.82
C LEU A 315 -19.14 -6.62 8.18
N ALA A 316 -18.79 -5.87 9.22
CA ALA A 316 -19.41 -6.02 10.54
C ALA A 316 -20.91 -5.71 10.48
N GLY A 317 -21.31 -4.67 9.75
CA GLY A 317 -22.71 -4.34 9.53
C GLY A 317 -23.49 -5.47 8.87
N HIS A 318 -22.92 -6.13 7.86
CA HIS A 318 -23.52 -7.32 7.25
C HIS A 318 -23.69 -8.47 8.25
N ALA A 319 -22.63 -8.79 9.00
CA ALA A 319 -22.67 -9.85 10.00
C ALA A 319 -23.71 -9.59 11.10
N LEU A 320 -23.81 -8.34 11.57
CA LEU A 320 -24.82 -7.91 12.55
C LEU A 320 -26.24 -8.03 12.01
N LEU A 321 -26.45 -7.63 10.75
CA LEU A 321 -27.76 -7.71 10.12
C LEU A 321 -28.21 -9.18 9.95
N GLU A 322 -27.31 -10.07 9.50
CA GLU A 322 -27.57 -11.51 9.41
C GLU A 322 -27.85 -12.15 10.78
N ALA A 323 -27.18 -11.68 11.83
CA ALA A 323 -27.37 -12.14 13.20
C ALA A 323 -28.59 -11.50 13.91
N GLY A 324 -29.48 -10.82 13.18
CA GLY A 324 -30.71 -10.25 13.76
C GLY A 324 -30.49 -9.01 14.64
N ALA A 325 -29.40 -8.25 14.41
CA ALA A 325 -29.08 -7.02 15.13
C ALA A 325 -29.22 -5.76 14.22
N PRO A 326 -30.44 -5.39 13.80
CA PRO A 326 -30.66 -4.31 12.82
C PRO A 326 -30.27 -2.91 13.35
N GLY A 327 -30.39 -2.64 14.65
CA GLY A 327 -30.00 -1.37 15.26
C GLY A 327 -28.50 -1.07 15.09
N PRO A 328 -27.60 -1.95 15.56
CA PRO A 328 -26.16 -1.84 15.31
C PRO A 328 -25.78 -1.73 13.82
N ALA A 329 -26.43 -2.50 12.94
CA ALA A 329 -26.21 -2.40 11.50
C ALA A 329 -26.64 -1.04 10.92
N ALA A 330 -27.75 -0.46 11.40
CA ALA A 330 -28.19 0.87 11.00
C ALA A 330 -27.22 1.97 11.48
N ALA A 331 -26.65 1.84 12.68
CA ALA A 331 -25.61 2.75 13.18
C ALA A 331 -24.35 2.72 12.31
N ALA A 332 -23.94 1.53 11.87
CA ALA A 332 -22.84 1.37 10.90
C ALA A 332 -23.17 2.09 9.56
N CYS A 333 -24.39 1.91 9.03
CA CYS A 333 -24.82 2.60 7.82
C CYS A 333 -24.86 4.13 7.98
N ASP A 334 -25.28 4.64 9.14
CA ASP A 334 -25.32 6.07 9.44
C ASP A 334 -23.94 6.70 9.49
N TRP A 335 -22.93 5.93 9.93
CA TRP A 335 -21.55 6.34 9.85
C TRP A 335 -20.99 6.28 8.42
N LEU A 336 -21.38 5.27 7.63
CA LEU A 336 -20.92 5.10 6.25
C LEU A 336 -21.51 6.12 5.27
N ALA A 337 -22.79 6.48 5.42
CA ALA A 337 -23.51 7.35 4.49
C ALA A 337 -22.84 8.70 4.19
N PRO A 338 -22.37 9.49 5.18
CA PRO A 338 -21.70 10.77 4.89
C PRO A 338 -20.32 10.61 4.25
N ARG A 339 -19.77 9.40 4.14
CA ARG A 339 -18.44 9.12 3.58
C ARG A 339 -18.45 8.78 2.08
N GLN A 340 -19.63 8.77 1.45
CA GLN A 340 -19.70 8.59 0.01
C GLN A 340 -19.02 9.76 -0.71
N ILE A 341 -18.12 9.44 -1.63
CA ILE A 341 -17.38 10.43 -2.40
C ILE A 341 -18.24 10.85 -3.61
N LEU A 342 -18.77 12.08 -3.55
CA LEU A 342 -19.70 12.61 -4.55
C LEU A 342 -19.13 13.76 -5.41
N ASP A 343 -18.10 14.44 -4.90
CA ASP A 343 -17.64 15.72 -5.45
C ASP A 343 -16.24 15.67 -6.06
N VAL A 344 -15.48 14.60 -5.80
CA VAL A 344 -14.12 14.43 -6.30
C VAL A 344 -14.10 13.38 -7.40
N ALA A 345 -13.78 13.83 -8.63
CA ALA A 345 -13.40 12.94 -9.71
C ALA A 345 -11.93 12.55 -9.51
N GLY A 346 -11.73 11.34 -8.97
CA GLY A 346 -10.42 10.82 -8.67
C GLY A 346 -9.62 10.43 -9.91
N ASP A 347 -8.50 9.80 -9.66
CA ASP A 347 -7.54 9.34 -10.66
C ASP A 347 -8.14 8.33 -11.65
N TRP A 348 -9.23 7.64 -11.27
CA TRP A 348 -10.02 6.73 -12.09
C TRP A 348 -10.76 7.42 -13.25
N ALA A 349 -11.12 8.70 -13.08
CA ALA A 349 -11.91 9.45 -14.05
C ALA A 349 -11.16 9.67 -15.38
N ASP A 350 -9.82 9.58 -15.37
CA ASP A 350 -8.98 9.61 -16.57
C ASP A 350 -9.33 8.50 -17.56
N ASN A 351 -9.82 7.36 -17.07
CA ASN A 351 -10.14 6.18 -17.88
C ASN A 351 -11.67 5.98 -18.07
N THR A 352 -12.52 6.67 -17.29
CA THR A 352 -13.99 6.62 -17.40
C THR A 352 -14.60 8.02 -17.55
N PRO A 353 -14.24 8.80 -18.59
CA PRO A 353 -14.73 10.17 -18.71
C PRO A 353 -16.25 10.20 -18.79
N GLY A 354 -16.89 10.91 -17.86
CA GLY A 354 -18.34 11.05 -17.77
C GLY A 354 -19.01 10.21 -16.67
N THR A 355 -18.32 9.24 -16.08
CA THR A 355 -18.81 8.56 -14.88
C THR A 355 -18.79 9.54 -13.69
N ARG A 356 -19.91 9.68 -12.99
CA ARG A 356 -20.04 10.57 -11.83
C ARG A 356 -19.46 9.91 -10.58
N PRO A 357 -18.76 10.64 -9.69
CA PRO A 357 -18.29 10.09 -8.42
C PRO A 357 -19.44 9.54 -7.58
N GLY A 358 -19.19 8.38 -6.98
CA GLY A 358 -20.20 7.68 -6.18
C GLY A 358 -19.71 6.56 -5.28
N GLY A 359 -18.38 6.40 -5.14
CA GLY A 359 -17.79 5.31 -4.39
C GLY A 359 -17.45 5.66 -2.94
N TRP A 360 -17.02 4.66 -2.20
CA TRP A 360 -16.35 4.77 -0.91
C TRP A 360 -14.90 4.32 -1.08
N ALA A 361 -14.03 4.80 -0.20
CA ALA A 361 -12.68 4.28 -0.08
C ALA A 361 -12.58 3.36 1.14
N PHE A 362 -11.60 2.46 1.14
CA PHE A 362 -11.22 1.63 2.28
C PHE A 362 -10.95 2.40 3.60
N GLN A 363 -10.29 3.55 3.49
CA GLN A 363 -9.84 4.38 4.63
C GLN A 363 -10.89 5.40 5.09
N TYR A 364 -10.58 6.20 6.13
CA TYR A 364 -11.47 7.26 6.61
C TYR A 364 -11.77 8.32 5.54
N ASN A 365 -10.72 8.85 4.90
CA ASN A 365 -10.82 9.73 3.74
C ASN A 365 -9.79 9.28 2.71
N ASN A 366 -10.19 9.20 1.45
CA ASN A 366 -9.27 8.99 0.32
C ASN A 366 -9.94 9.36 -1.00
N ALA A 367 -10.41 10.61 -1.13
CA ALA A 367 -11.39 11.00 -2.16
C ALA A 367 -10.93 10.79 -3.61
N HIS A 368 -9.61 10.74 -3.87
CA HIS A 368 -9.07 10.45 -5.20
C HIS A 368 -9.09 8.96 -5.55
N TYR A 369 -9.28 8.09 -4.56
CA TYR A 369 -9.11 6.64 -4.67
C TYR A 369 -10.25 5.87 -3.97
N PRO A 370 -11.54 6.11 -4.30
CA PRO A 370 -12.58 5.15 -3.98
C PRO A 370 -12.33 3.83 -4.73
N ASP A 371 -12.83 2.74 -4.17
CA ASP A 371 -12.77 1.41 -4.78
C ASP A 371 -14.16 0.77 -4.87
N VAL A 372 -14.34 -0.06 -5.90
CA VAL A 372 -15.63 -0.74 -6.16
C VAL A 372 -15.92 -1.83 -5.14
N ASP A 373 -14.91 -2.30 -4.41
CA ASP A 373 -15.02 -3.38 -3.45
C ASP A 373 -15.78 -2.89 -2.20
N ASP A 374 -15.24 -1.87 -1.53
CA ASP A 374 -15.90 -1.14 -0.44
C ASP A 374 -17.24 -0.57 -0.89
N THR A 375 -17.31 0.02 -2.08
CA THR A 375 -18.57 0.59 -2.61
C THR A 375 -19.68 -0.46 -2.73
N ALA A 376 -19.37 -1.65 -3.24
CA ALA A 376 -20.33 -2.72 -3.38
C ALA A 376 -20.81 -3.23 -2.02
N VAL A 377 -19.89 -3.46 -1.08
CA VAL A 377 -20.19 -3.92 0.29
C VAL A 377 -21.06 -2.90 1.03
N VAL A 378 -20.66 -1.63 1.05
CA VAL A 378 -21.38 -0.57 1.76
C VAL A 378 -22.78 -0.38 1.20
N ALA A 379 -22.92 -0.26 -0.13
CA ALA A 379 -24.23 -0.03 -0.74
C ALA A 379 -25.15 -1.27 -0.63
N MET A 380 -24.58 -2.48 -0.67
CA MET A 380 -25.32 -3.72 -0.44
C MET A 380 -25.85 -3.77 0.99
N LEU A 381 -25.03 -3.44 1.99
CA LEU A 381 -25.45 -3.35 3.38
C LEU A 381 -26.62 -2.36 3.54
N MET A 382 -26.47 -1.14 3.03
CA MET A 382 -27.51 -0.12 3.10
C MET A 382 -28.83 -0.59 2.47
N HIS A 383 -28.77 -1.24 1.31
CA HIS A 383 -29.97 -1.78 0.67
C HIS A 383 -30.67 -2.82 1.54
N ARG A 384 -29.91 -3.71 2.20
CA ARG A 384 -30.46 -4.76 3.06
C ARG A 384 -31.14 -4.24 4.33
N THR A 385 -30.82 -3.03 4.78
CA THR A 385 -31.54 -2.40 5.90
C THR A 385 -32.99 -2.06 5.58
N GLY A 386 -33.33 -1.88 4.29
CA GLY A 386 -34.66 -1.45 3.85
C GLY A 386 -34.99 0.02 4.14
N GLU A 387 -34.02 0.82 4.59
CA GLU A 387 -34.22 2.21 5.01
C GLU A 387 -34.24 3.17 3.79
N PRO A 388 -35.36 3.89 3.53
CA PRO A 388 -35.49 4.77 2.36
C PRO A 388 -34.47 5.90 2.28
N ARG A 389 -33.91 6.33 3.43
CA ARG A 389 -32.92 7.42 3.50
C ARG A 389 -31.62 7.12 2.72
N TYR A 390 -31.29 5.85 2.50
CA TYR A 390 -30.08 5.47 1.75
C TYR A 390 -30.31 5.31 0.25
N ALA A 391 -31.54 5.47 -0.25
CA ALA A 391 -31.87 5.22 -1.66
C ALA A 391 -31.00 6.04 -2.64
N GLY A 392 -30.71 7.31 -2.31
CA GLY A 392 -29.84 8.16 -3.12
C GLY A 392 -28.39 7.65 -3.16
N ALA A 393 -27.85 7.22 -2.01
CA ALA A 393 -26.49 6.71 -1.90
C ALA A 393 -26.34 5.39 -2.69
N ILE A 394 -27.29 4.48 -2.54
CA ILE A 394 -27.34 3.20 -3.27
C ILE A 394 -27.42 3.43 -4.78
N ALA A 395 -28.31 4.32 -5.24
CA ALA A 395 -28.46 4.61 -6.66
C ALA A 395 -27.18 5.20 -7.26
N ARG A 396 -26.48 6.06 -6.52
CA ARG A 396 -25.20 6.61 -6.96
C ARG A 396 -24.06 5.58 -6.94
N ALA A 397 -24.03 4.70 -5.94
CA ALA A 397 -23.07 3.60 -5.87
C ALA A 397 -23.19 2.68 -7.10
N ARG A 398 -24.44 2.34 -7.46
CA ARG A 398 -24.77 1.56 -8.66
C ARG A 398 -24.28 2.23 -9.93
N GLU A 399 -24.59 3.51 -10.12
CA GLU A 399 -24.14 4.29 -11.28
C GLU A 399 -22.61 4.25 -11.42
N TRP A 400 -21.89 4.45 -10.32
CA TRP A 400 -20.43 4.45 -10.32
C TRP A 400 -19.85 3.05 -10.58
N ILE A 401 -20.33 2.00 -9.90
CA ILE A 401 -19.87 0.60 -10.12
C ILE A 401 -20.05 0.19 -11.58
N ILE A 402 -21.20 0.48 -12.21
CA ILE A 402 -21.42 0.16 -13.62
C ILE A 402 -20.43 0.92 -14.52
N GLY A 403 -20.19 2.21 -14.23
CA GLY A 403 -19.23 3.03 -14.95
C GLY A 403 -17.77 2.59 -14.80
N MET A 404 -17.46 1.81 -13.77
CA MET A 404 -16.11 1.29 -13.47
C MET A 404 -15.86 -0.13 -14.04
N GLN A 405 -16.83 -0.72 -14.75
CA GLN A 405 -16.67 -2.07 -15.31
C GLN A 405 -15.65 -2.08 -16.47
N SER A 406 -14.68 -2.99 -16.40
CA SER A 406 -13.67 -3.15 -17.45
C SER A 406 -14.23 -3.73 -18.75
N THR A 407 -13.50 -3.49 -19.83
CA THR A 407 -13.89 -3.94 -21.18
C THR A 407 -14.01 -5.45 -21.32
N ASN A 408 -13.29 -6.20 -20.48
CA ASN A 408 -13.42 -7.65 -20.37
C ASN A 408 -14.65 -8.12 -19.58
N GLY A 409 -15.46 -7.20 -19.05
CA GLY A 409 -16.65 -7.50 -18.27
C GLY A 409 -16.44 -7.62 -16.76
N ALA A 410 -15.20 -7.67 -16.29
CA ALA A 410 -14.87 -7.80 -14.88
C ALA A 410 -14.53 -6.43 -14.24
N TRP A 411 -14.26 -6.42 -12.94
CA TRP A 411 -13.85 -5.23 -12.18
C TRP A 411 -12.49 -5.41 -11.53
N GLY A 412 -11.61 -4.42 -11.71
CA GLY A 412 -10.48 -4.17 -10.80
C GLY A 412 -10.97 -3.31 -9.64
N ALA A 413 -10.14 -3.08 -8.62
CA ALA A 413 -10.59 -2.39 -7.42
C ALA A 413 -10.77 -0.87 -7.63
N PHE A 414 -9.81 -0.20 -8.26
CA PHE A 414 -9.72 1.27 -8.34
C PHE A 414 -9.78 1.81 -9.77
N ASP A 415 -9.32 1.05 -10.77
CA ASP A 415 -9.19 1.53 -12.14
C ASP A 415 -9.78 0.54 -13.16
N ILE A 416 -10.46 1.08 -14.17
CA ILE A 416 -10.87 0.30 -15.34
C ILE A 416 -9.64 -0.05 -16.21
N ASN A 417 -9.59 -1.27 -16.76
CA ASN A 417 -8.59 -1.73 -17.73
C ASN A 417 -7.12 -1.51 -17.30
N ASN A 418 -6.82 -1.60 -15.99
CA ASN A 418 -5.47 -1.49 -15.46
C ASN A 418 -4.73 -2.85 -15.55
N ASP A 419 -4.60 -3.36 -16.78
CA ASP A 419 -4.22 -4.75 -17.08
C ASP A 419 -2.95 -4.87 -17.93
N ARG A 420 -2.11 -3.84 -17.96
CA ARG A 420 -0.91 -3.75 -18.80
C ARG A 420 0.23 -4.65 -18.31
N GLN A 421 0.04 -5.97 -18.38
CA GLN A 421 0.90 -7.01 -17.77
C GLN A 421 2.40 -6.89 -18.07
N TYR A 422 2.78 -6.30 -19.21
CA TYR A 422 4.20 -6.05 -19.52
C TYR A 422 4.90 -5.13 -18.50
N LEU A 423 4.16 -4.27 -17.79
CA LEU A 423 4.71 -3.38 -16.76
C LEU A 423 5.24 -4.17 -15.56
N ASN A 424 4.67 -5.35 -15.24
CA ASN A 424 5.16 -6.26 -14.21
C ASN A 424 6.52 -6.90 -14.52
N HIS A 425 7.08 -6.63 -15.70
CA HIS A 425 8.42 -7.10 -16.09
C HIS A 425 9.49 -6.01 -16.07
N ILE A 426 9.12 -4.75 -15.79
CA ILE A 426 10.08 -3.68 -15.55
C ILE A 426 10.89 -4.04 -14.29
N PRO A 427 12.23 -3.82 -14.24
CA PRO A 427 13.06 -4.14 -13.08
C PRO A 427 12.58 -3.55 -11.75
N PHE A 428 11.88 -2.41 -11.81
CA PHE A 428 11.24 -1.78 -10.67
C PHE A 428 10.03 -2.59 -10.12
N ALA A 429 9.40 -3.43 -10.95
CA ALA A 429 8.23 -4.22 -10.62
C ALA A 429 8.56 -5.57 -9.95
N ASP A 430 9.74 -5.74 -9.37
CA ASP A 430 10.20 -7.03 -8.85
C ASP A 430 9.37 -7.56 -7.66
N HIS A 431 8.59 -6.68 -7.02
CA HIS A 431 7.60 -7.01 -6.00
C HIS A 431 6.26 -7.56 -6.57
N GLY A 432 5.97 -7.34 -7.86
CA GLY A 432 4.88 -8.02 -8.57
C GLY A 432 3.47 -7.42 -8.44
N ALA A 433 3.34 -6.19 -7.93
CA ALA A 433 2.04 -5.55 -7.68
C ALA A 433 1.95 -4.15 -8.30
N LEU A 434 2.30 -3.97 -9.58
CA LEU A 434 2.19 -2.65 -10.23
C LEU A 434 0.79 -2.32 -10.76
N LEU A 435 -0.04 -3.33 -10.97
CA LEU A 435 -1.29 -3.22 -11.74
C LEU A 435 -2.50 -3.55 -10.87
N ASP A 436 -3.65 -3.06 -11.32
CA ASP A 436 -4.98 -3.35 -10.75
C ASP A 436 -5.86 -4.07 -11.80
N PRO A 437 -5.45 -5.27 -12.27
CA PRO A 437 -6.24 -5.99 -13.24
C PRO A 437 -7.56 -6.45 -12.60
N PRO A 438 -8.63 -6.65 -13.39
CA PRO A 438 -9.84 -7.24 -12.87
C PRO A 438 -9.62 -8.60 -12.21
N THR A 439 -10.24 -8.82 -11.04
CA THR A 439 -10.15 -10.06 -10.24
C THR A 439 -11.52 -10.65 -9.93
N GLU A 440 -11.53 -11.95 -9.65
CA GLU A 440 -12.75 -12.72 -9.46
C GLU A 440 -13.53 -12.31 -8.21
N ASP A 441 -12.84 -11.99 -7.13
CA ASP A 441 -13.44 -11.59 -5.85
C ASP A 441 -14.12 -10.21 -5.92
N VAL A 442 -13.44 -9.22 -6.50
CA VAL A 442 -13.99 -7.87 -6.73
C VAL A 442 -15.17 -7.93 -7.70
N THR A 443 -15.04 -8.71 -8.77
CA THR A 443 -16.12 -8.94 -9.74
C THR A 443 -17.33 -9.60 -9.08
N ALA A 444 -17.12 -10.62 -8.25
CA ALA A 444 -18.20 -11.30 -7.54
C ALA A 444 -18.96 -10.36 -6.61
N ARG A 445 -18.29 -9.44 -5.91
CA ARG A 445 -18.95 -8.46 -5.03
C ARG A 445 -19.74 -7.42 -5.80
N CYS A 446 -19.20 -6.91 -6.91
CA CYS A 446 -19.93 -6.00 -7.81
C CYS A 446 -21.20 -6.67 -8.35
N ILE A 447 -21.09 -7.91 -8.86
CA ILE A 447 -22.24 -8.69 -9.33
C ILE A 447 -23.24 -8.93 -8.21
N SER A 448 -22.78 -9.31 -7.02
CA SER A 448 -23.66 -9.57 -5.87
C SER A 448 -24.48 -8.33 -5.52
N PHE A 449 -23.86 -7.14 -5.55
CA PHE A 449 -24.56 -5.89 -5.27
C PHE A 449 -25.62 -5.59 -6.34
N LEU A 450 -25.24 -5.63 -7.62
CA LEU A 450 -26.16 -5.37 -8.73
C LEU A 450 -27.32 -6.38 -8.77
N ALA A 451 -27.03 -7.67 -8.54
CA ALA A 451 -28.05 -8.71 -8.48
C ALA A 451 -29.00 -8.52 -7.30
N GLN A 452 -28.51 -8.05 -6.14
CA GLN A 452 -29.34 -7.76 -4.98
C GLN A 452 -30.35 -6.63 -5.24
N LEU A 453 -29.97 -5.61 -6.01
CA LEU A 453 -30.88 -4.53 -6.39
C LEU A 453 -32.00 -5.02 -7.31
N GLY A 454 -31.74 -6.05 -8.12
CA GLY A 454 -32.76 -6.69 -8.96
C GLY A 454 -33.25 -5.83 -10.14
N HIS A 455 -32.48 -4.81 -10.53
CA HIS A 455 -32.84 -3.93 -11.64
C HIS A 455 -32.63 -4.64 -13.01
N PRO A 456 -33.67 -4.77 -13.86
CA PRO A 456 -33.55 -5.44 -15.15
C PRO A 456 -32.49 -4.84 -16.08
N GLU A 457 -32.25 -3.53 -16.00
CA GLU A 457 -31.25 -2.83 -16.80
C GLU A 457 -29.80 -3.16 -16.42
N ASP A 458 -29.54 -3.79 -15.27
CA ASP A 458 -28.21 -4.22 -14.85
C ASP A 458 -27.79 -5.58 -15.41
N GLN A 459 -28.75 -6.33 -15.95
CA GLN A 459 -28.50 -7.68 -16.48
C GLN A 459 -27.37 -7.75 -17.51
N PRO A 460 -27.21 -6.79 -18.44
CA PRO A 460 -26.07 -6.81 -19.36
C PRO A 460 -24.72 -6.64 -18.65
N ALA A 461 -24.64 -5.82 -17.60
CA ALA A 461 -23.41 -5.64 -16.83
C ALA A 461 -23.07 -6.91 -16.04
N ILE A 462 -24.06 -7.50 -15.38
CA ILE A 462 -23.93 -8.77 -14.64
C ILE A 462 -23.49 -9.90 -15.57
N ALA A 463 -24.15 -10.06 -16.73
CA ALA A 463 -23.87 -11.14 -17.66
C ALA A 463 -22.48 -11.07 -18.31
N ARG A 464 -21.83 -9.90 -18.34
CA ARG A 464 -20.43 -9.79 -18.78
C ARG A 464 -19.43 -10.17 -17.70
N GLY A 465 -19.80 -10.04 -16.42
CA GLY A 465 -18.92 -10.36 -15.30
C GLY A 465 -18.96 -11.83 -14.88
N VAL A 466 -20.04 -12.55 -15.23
CA VAL A 466 -20.16 -14.02 -15.12
C VAL A 466 -19.50 -14.67 -16.33
#